data_AF-A0A0M0HI94-F1
#
_entry.id   AF-A0A0M0HI94-F1
#
_cell.length_a   1.000
_cell.length_b   1.000
_cell.length_c   1.000
_cell.angle_alpha   90.00
_cell.angle_beta   90.00
_cell.angle_gamma   90.00
#
_symmetry.space_group_name_H-M   'P 1'
#
loop_
_entity.id
_entity.type
_entity.pdbx_description
1 polymer ?
#
loop_
_entity_poly.entity_id
_entity_poly.type
_entity_poly.pdbx_seq_one_letter_code
_entity_poly.pdbx_strand_id
1 'polypeptide(L)' 'MMMHGMFELHKFAKQYIDLEPEKKLNPHVKQEKLGPNEPCHCGSGKKYKKCCKGKPPQLLPHDLFY' A
#
# COMPACT_ATOMS: atom_id res chain seq x y z
N MET A 1 -4.31 -55.60 20.63
CA MET A 1 -5.45 -54.67 20.55
C MET A 1 -4.95 -53.35 19.95
N MET A 2 -5.49 -52.94 18.80
CA MET A 2 -4.98 -51.82 17.97
C MET A 2 -5.45 -50.44 18.47
N MET A 3 -4.94 -49.93 19.60
CA MET A 3 -5.32 -48.59 20.09
C MET A 3 -4.15 -47.70 20.53
N HIS A 4 -2.95 -47.89 19.95
CA HIS A 4 -1.80 -47.00 20.19
C HIS A 4 -1.52 -46.07 18.99
N GLY A 5 -2.46 -45.94 18.04
CA GLY A 5 -2.24 -45.23 16.75
C GLY A 5 -2.96 -43.89 16.60
N MET A 6 -3.73 -43.43 17.60
CA MET A 6 -4.57 -42.22 17.47
C MET A 6 -4.21 -41.10 18.46
N PHE A 7 -3.20 -41.26 19.32
CA PHE A 7 -2.80 -40.24 20.29
C PHE A 7 -1.59 -39.39 19.86
N GLU A 8 -0.88 -39.79 18.79
CA GLU A 8 0.37 -39.14 18.34
C GLU A 8 0.18 -38.03 17.28
N LEU A 9 -1.02 -37.86 16.70
CA LEU A 9 -1.28 -36.81 15.70
C LEU A 9 -1.58 -35.42 16.30
N HIS A 10 -1.98 -35.33 17.57
CA HIS A 10 -2.29 -34.05 18.23
C HIS A 10 -1.04 -33.25 18.65
N LYS A 11 0.15 -33.84 18.62
CA LYS A 11 1.40 -33.14 19.00
C LYS A 11 1.93 -32.21 17.90
N PHE A 12 1.54 -32.41 16.64
CA PHE A 12 2.07 -31.63 15.51
C PHE A 12 1.32 -30.31 15.23
N ALA A 13 0.09 -30.15 15.71
CA ALA A 13 -0.74 -28.98 15.39
C ALA A 13 -0.42 -27.72 16.21
N LYS A 14 0.41 -27.81 17.26
CA LYS A 14 0.65 -26.69 18.21
C LYS A 14 1.83 -25.77 17.86
N GLN A 15 2.58 -26.04 16.81
CA GLN A 15 3.85 -25.33 16.56
C GLN A 15 3.73 -24.11 15.61
N TYR A 16 2.55 -23.86 15.04
CA TYR A 16 2.38 -22.92 13.91
C TYR A 16 1.73 -21.56 14.23
N ILE A 17 1.79 -21.07 15.47
CA ILE A 17 1.04 -19.85 15.86
C ILE A 17 1.88 -18.56 15.90
N ASP A 18 3.22 -18.59 15.90
CA ASP A 18 4.00 -17.37 16.23
C ASP A 18 4.62 -16.61 15.04
N LEU A 19 4.04 -16.68 13.84
CA LEU A 19 4.49 -15.90 12.67
C LEU A 19 3.46 -14.82 12.29
N GLU A 20 3.06 -13.98 13.23
CA GLU A 20 2.45 -12.70 12.89
C GLU A 20 3.56 -11.71 12.53
N PRO A 21 3.70 -11.28 11.25
CA PRO A 21 4.67 -10.26 10.90
C PRO A 21 4.27 -8.97 11.60
N GLU A 22 5.14 -8.45 12.48
CA GLU A 22 4.91 -7.18 13.13
C GLU A 22 4.49 -6.14 12.09
N LYS A 23 3.25 -5.64 12.22
CA LYS A 23 2.72 -4.59 11.37
C LYS A 23 3.62 -3.38 11.54
N LYS A 24 4.58 -3.22 10.63
CA LYS A 24 5.39 -2.01 10.52
C LYS A 24 4.40 -0.85 10.43
N LEU A 25 4.31 -0.07 11.51
CA LEU A 25 3.53 1.16 11.53
C LEU A 25 4.17 2.04 10.47
N ASN A 26 3.51 2.19 9.31
CA ASN A 26 3.94 3.15 8.31
C ASN A 26 4.01 4.50 9.02
N PRO A 27 5.20 5.13 9.15
CA PRO A 27 5.26 6.47 9.70
C PRO A 27 4.34 7.31 8.84
N HIS A 28 3.37 7.97 9.48
CA HIS A 28 2.43 8.84 8.78
C HIS A 28 3.22 10.05 8.27
N VAL A 29 3.90 9.89 7.14
CA VAL A 29 4.57 10.97 6.43
C VAL A 29 3.46 11.87 5.93
N LYS A 30 3.32 13.03 6.56
CA LYS A 30 2.37 14.05 6.15
C LYS A 30 2.81 14.55 4.78
N GLN A 31 2.25 13.96 3.73
CA GLN A 31 2.46 14.47 2.37
C GLN A 31 1.91 15.89 2.32
N GLU A 32 2.75 16.86 1.96
CA GLU A 32 2.30 18.22 1.71
C GLU A 32 1.33 18.20 0.52
N LYS A 33 0.05 18.41 0.80
CA LYS A 33 -0.98 18.47 -0.23
C LYS A 33 -0.84 19.82 -0.95
N LEU A 34 -0.63 19.77 -2.27
CA LEU A 34 -0.58 20.96 -3.10
C LEU A 34 -1.85 21.80 -2.92
N GLY A 35 -1.67 23.08 -2.58
CA GLY A 35 -2.78 24.00 -2.37
C GLY A 35 -3.55 24.31 -3.66
N PRO A 36 -4.86 24.63 -3.61
CA PRO A 36 -5.66 24.93 -4.80
C PRO A 36 -5.21 26.17 -5.58
N ASN A 37 -4.54 27.13 -4.92
CA ASN A 37 -4.06 28.35 -5.57
C ASN A 37 -2.60 28.24 -6.05
N GLU A 38 -1.87 27.19 -5.69
CA GLU A 38 -0.48 26.96 -6.09
C GLU A 38 -0.36 26.72 -7.60
N PRO A 39 0.79 27.00 -8.23
CA PRO A 39 1.06 26.62 -9.61
C PRO A 39 0.88 25.10 -9.80
N CYS A 40 0.24 24.65 -10.89
CA CYS A 40 0.10 23.20 -11.13
C CYS A 40 1.45 22.58 -11.53
N HIS A 41 1.79 21.44 -10.93
CA HIS A 41 2.95 20.60 -11.22
C HIS A 41 3.05 20.10 -12.67
N CYS A 42 1.96 20.15 -13.46
CA CYS A 42 1.99 19.76 -14.89
C CYS A 42 2.70 20.77 -15.82
N GLY A 43 3.24 21.87 -15.28
CA GLY A 43 3.97 22.87 -16.07
C GLY A 43 3.08 23.82 -16.89
N SER A 44 1.75 23.80 -16.71
CA SER A 44 0.83 24.62 -17.51
C SER A 44 0.82 26.12 -17.17
N GLY A 45 1.51 26.54 -16.10
CA GLY A 45 1.46 27.91 -15.57
C GLY A 45 0.13 28.31 -14.91
N LYS A 46 -0.87 27.41 -14.86
CA LYS A 46 -2.19 27.67 -14.26
C LYS A 46 -2.21 27.25 -12.78
N LYS A 47 -3.06 27.91 -11.97
CA LYS A 47 -3.35 27.49 -10.59
C LYS A 47 -3.89 26.06 -10.55
N TYR A 48 -3.52 25.26 -9.57
CA TYR A 48 -3.91 23.85 -9.42
C TYR A 48 -5.43 23.64 -9.54
N LYS A 49 -6.22 24.50 -8.88
CA LYS A 49 -7.70 24.47 -8.93
C LYS A 49 -8.30 24.67 -10.32
N LYS A 50 -7.59 25.33 -11.22
CA LYS A 50 -8.02 25.61 -12.60
C LYS A 50 -7.36 24.67 -13.63
N CYS A 51 -6.55 23.71 -13.18
CA CYS A 51 -5.77 22.87 -14.08
C CYS A 51 -5.95 21.39 -13.79
N CYS A 52 -5.41 20.90 -12.69
CA CYS A 52 -5.23 19.47 -12.42
C CYS A 52 -6.17 18.98 -11.31
N LYS A 53 -6.75 19.90 -10.52
CA LYS A 53 -7.75 19.59 -9.51
C LYS A 53 -8.97 18.93 -10.17
N GLY A 54 -9.19 17.64 -9.89
CA GLY A 54 -10.31 16.87 -10.41
C GLY A 54 -10.06 16.20 -11.77
N LYS A 55 -8.85 16.33 -12.34
CA LYS A 55 -8.45 15.48 -13.46
C LYS A 55 -7.93 14.15 -12.91
N PRO A 56 -8.22 13.01 -13.55
CA PRO A 56 -7.52 11.78 -13.21
C PRO A 56 -6.00 12.04 -13.35
N PRO A 57 -5.16 11.37 -12.55
CA PRO A 57 -3.72 11.41 -12.76
C PRO A 57 -3.51 11.03 -14.23
N GLN A 58 -3.02 11.99 -15.00
CA GLN A 58 -2.73 11.77 -16.40
C GLN A 58 -1.58 10.76 -16.35
N LEU A 59 -1.87 9.48 -16.55
CA LEU A 59 -0.87 8.48 -16.89
C LEU A 59 -0.18 9.05 -18.13
N LEU A 60 0.93 9.73 -17.93
CA LEU A 60 1.69 10.28 -19.02
C LEU A 60 2.18 9.08 -19.82
N PRO A 61 1.84 8.96 -21.12
CA PRO A 61 2.33 7.86 -21.96
C PRO A 61 3.85 7.91 -22.17
N HIS A 62 4.56 8.83 -21.51
CA HIS A 62 6.01 8.93 -21.54
C HIS A 62 6.71 7.79 -20.80
N ASP A 63 6.00 7.06 -19.93
CA ASP A 63 6.55 5.87 -19.26
C ASP A 63 6.45 4.59 -20.13
N LEU A 64 6.00 4.70 -21.39
CA LEU A 64 5.95 3.58 -22.35
C LEU A 64 7.14 3.54 -23.32
N PHE A 65 8.14 4.42 -23.15
CA PHE A 65 9.30 4.50 -24.04
C PHE A 65 10.65 4.65 -23.31
N TYR A 66 10.78 4.14 -22.09
CA TYR A 66 12.08 3.92 -21.45
C TYR A 66 12.11 2.60 -20.67
#